data_AF-A0A965Z666-F1
#
_entry.id   AF-A0A965Z666-F1
#
_cell.length_a   1.000
_cell.length_b   1.000
_cell.length_c   1.000
_cell.angle_alpha   90.00
_cell.angle_beta   90.00
_cell.angle_gamma   90.00
#
_symmetry.space_group_name_H-M   'P 1'
#
loop_
_entity.id
_entity.type
_entity.pdbx_description
1 polymer ?
#
loop_
_entity_poly.entity_id
_entity_poly.type
_entity_poly.pdbx_seq_one_letter_code
_entity_poly.pdbx_strand_id
1 'polypeptide(L)'
;MFSWLLGYFSNDIGIDLGTANTLVYVKDRGIVLREPSVVAIQQGSNRVLAVGEEAKRMLGRTPGNIVAIRPMKAGVIADFEVTEAMLRYFIRKAHNRKWVVRPRIIISVPSGITEVEKRAVKDSATHAGAREVYLIEEPMA
;
A
#
# COMPACT_ATOMS: atom_id res chain seq x y z
N MET A 1 1.94 29.85 7.18
CA MET A 1 0.57 30.40 7.09
C MET A 1 -0.34 29.58 6.15
N PHE A 2 0.14 29.10 5.00
CA PHE A 2 -0.65 28.27 4.06
C PHE A 2 -0.97 26.82 4.52
N SER A 3 -0.19 26.25 5.45
CA SER A 3 -0.33 24.84 5.87
C SER A 3 -1.60 24.55 6.71
N TRP A 4 -2.14 25.57 7.41
CA TRP A 4 -3.27 25.38 8.32
C TRP A 4 -4.63 25.29 7.60
N LEU A 5 -4.81 26.06 6.51
CA LEU A 5 -6.04 26.04 5.70
C LEU A 5 -6.16 24.75 4.86
N LEU A 6 -5.04 24.11 4.51
CA LEU A 6 -5.03 22.79 3.84
C LEU A 6 -5.39 21.63 4.78
N GLY A 7 -5.37 21.85 6.10
CA GLY A 7 -5.64 20.82 7.11
C GLY A 7 -7.12 20.44 7.26
N TYR A 8 -8.05 21.23 6.69
CA TYR A 8 -9.50 20.96 6.76
C TYR A 8 -9.99 19.89 5.75
N PHE A 9 -9.17 19.49 4.79
CA PHE A 9 -9.38 18.27 4.00
C PHE A 9 -8.36 17.24 4.48
N SER A 10 -8.79 16.26 5.28
CA SER A 10 -7.87 15.35 5.97
C SER A 10 -7.19 14.37 5.01
N ASN A 11 -5.92 14.62 4.67
CA ASN A 11 -5.04 13.73 3.88
C ASN A 11 -4.35 12.67 4.70
N ASP A 12 -4.92 12.32 5.85
CA ASP A 12 -4.35 11.30 6.70
C ASP A 12 -4.93 9.94 6.33
N ILE A 13 -4.04 9.02 5.99
CA ILE A 13 -4.36 7.67 5.53
C ILE A 13 -3.81 6.65 6.54
N GLY A 14 -4.66 5.72 6.97
CA GLY A 14 -4.22 4.49 7.62
C GLY A 14 -4.17 3.36 6.60
N ILE A 15 -3.11 2.58 6.58
CA ILE A 15 -2.98 1.39 5.73
C ILE A 15 -2.70 0.19 6.62
N ASP A 16 -3.56 -0.83 6.50
CA ASP A 16 -3.28 -2.15 7.04
C ASP A 16 -2.72 -3.03 5.91
N LEU A 17 -1.41 -3.30 5.96
CA LEU A 17 -0.68 -3.99 4.90
C LEU A 17 -0.66 -5.51 5.14
N GLY A 18 -1.84 -6.12 5.22
CA GLY A 18 -1.99 -7.53 5.49
C GLY A 18 -1.44 -8.44 4.40
N THR A 19 -1.05 -9.66 4.79
CA THR A 19 -0.52 -10.69 3.86
C THR A 19 -1.55 -11.10 2.79
N ALA A 20 -2.84 -11.10 3.15
CA ALA A 20 -3.92 -11.52 2.26
C ALA A 20 -4.67 -10.34 1.63
N ASN A 21 -4.95 -9.31 2.42
CA ASN A 21 -5.71 -8.13 2.00
C ASN A 21 -5.06 -6.88 2.57
N THR A 22 -5.19 -5.80 1.83
CA THR A 22 -4.83 -4.46 2.25
C THR A 22 -6.10 -3.65 2.49
N LEU A 23 -6.15 -2.95 3.62
CA LEU A 23 -7.22 -2.02 3.92
C LEU A 23 -6.68 -0.60 3.93
N VAL A 24 -7.45 0.34 3.39
CA VAL A 24 -7.11 1.76 3.46
C VAL A 24 -8.23 2.49 4.18
N TYR A 25 -7.87 3.11 5.30
CA TYR A 25 -8.68 4.03 6.06
C TYR A 25 -8.31 5.46 5.70
N VAL A 26 -9.29 6.32 5.51
CA VAL A 26 -9.07 7.76 5.42
C VAL A 26 -9.77 8.43 6.58
N LYS A 27 -9.03 9.29 7.29
CA LYS A 27 -9.59 10.05 8.40
C LYS A 27 -10.84 10.81 7.96
N ASP A 28 -11.85 10.76 8.83
CA ASP A 28 -13.20 11.30 8.64
C ASP A 28 -14.04 10.62 7.54
N ARG A 29 -13.50 9.59 6.87
CA ARG A 29 -14.23 8.81 5.83
C ARG A 29 -14.37 7.33 6.14
N GLY A 30 -13.55 6.79 7.06
CA GLY A 30 -13.58 5.37 7.38
C GLY A 30 -12.74 4.53 6.42
N ILE A 31 -13.04 3.23 6.34
CA ILE A 31 -12.41 2.32 5.39
C ILE A 31 -12.96 2.61 3.99
N VAL A 32 -12.10 3.09 3.10
CA VAL A 32 -12.46 3.44 1.71
C VAL A 32 -12.00 2.40 0.69
N LEU A 33 -11.12 1.48 1.10
CA LEU A 33 -10.59 0.41 0.24
C LEU A 33 -10.38 -0.85 1.07
N ARG A 34 -10.78 -1.99 0.51
CA ARG A 34 -10.45 -3.33 1.00
C ARG A 34 -10.22 -4.22 -0.21
N GLU A 35 -8.96 -4.52 -0.51
CA GLU A 35 -8.59 -5.31 -1.68
C GLU A 35 -7.51 -6.35 -1.35
N PRO A 36 -7.40 -7.43 -2.15
CA PRO A 36 -6.35 -8.41 -2.01
C PRO A 36 -4.95 -7.81 -2.14
N SER A 37 -4.01 -8.26 -1.30
CA SER A 37 -2.59 -7.91 -1.39
C SER A 37 -1.91 -8.71 -2.50
N VAL A 38 -2.38 -8.54 -3.74
CA VAL A 38 -1.94 -9.30 -4.93
C VAL A 38 -1.59 -8.33 -6.04
N VAL A 39 -0.50 -8.62 -6.73
CA VAL A 39 -0.03 -7.87 -7.91
C VAL A 39 0.22 -8.84 -9.05
N ALA A 40 -0.28 -8.51 -10.24
CA ALA A 40 0.03 -9.23 -11.46
C ALA A 40 1.11 -8.46 -12.22
N ILE A 41 2.20 -9.15 -12.55
CA ILE A 41 3.34 -8.58 -13.27
C ILE A 41 3.62 -9.37 -14.55
N GLN A 42 4.21 -8.69 -15.53
CA GLN A 42 4.81 -9.35 -16.68
C GLN A 42 6.14 -9.99 -16.27
N GLN A 43 6.28 -11.29 -16.52
CA GLN A 43 7.47 -12.05 -16.19
C GLN A 43 8.72 -11.41 -16.85
N GLY A 44 9.80 -11.29 -16.08
CA GLY A 44 11.09 -10.77 -16.56
C GLY A 44 11.21 -9.24 -16.64
N SER A 45 10.16 -8.46 -16.37
CA SER A 45 10.22 -6.97 -16.45
C SER A 45 9.65 -6.23 -15.24
N ASN A 46 9.13 -6.95 -14.23
CA ASN A 46 8.38 -6.39 -13.08
C ASN A 46 7.28 -5.38 -13.47
N ARG A 47 6.88 -5.34 -14.76
CA ARG A 47 5.85 -4.42 -15.25
C ARG A 47 4.51 -4.82 -14.66
N VAL A 48 3.99 -4.00 -13.76
CA VAL A 48 2.67 -4.20 -13.14
C VAL A 48 1.57 -4.09 -14.20
N LEU A 49 0.75 -5.13 -14.27
CA LEU A 49 -0.41 -5.24 -15.16
C LEU A 49 -1.71 -4.98 -14.40
N ALA A 50 -1.79 -5.48 -13.17
CA ALA A 50 -2.96 -5.30 -12.31
C ALA A 50 -2.56 -5.36 -10.83
N VAL A 51 -3.40 -4.78 -9.96
CA VAL A 51 -3.29 -4.84 -8.50
C VAL A 51 -4.66 -5.14 -7.90
N GLY A 52 -4.71 -5.78 -6.74
CA GLY A 52 -5.95 -5.97 -6.00
C GLY A 52 -6.83 -7.07 -6.58
N GLU A 53 -8.12 -6.80 -6.71
CA GLU A 53 -9.10 -7.81 -7.17
C GLU A 53 -8.86 -8.26 -8.61
N GLU A 54 -8.35 -7.38 -9.46
CA GLU A 54 -8.00 -7.73 -10.83
C GLU A 54 -6.80 -8.69 -10.87
N ALA A 55 -5.75 -8.42 -10.09
CA ALA A 55 -4.61 -9.31 -9.97
C ALA A 55 -4.98 -10.65 -9.32
N LYS A 56 -5.86 -10.65 -8.32
CA LYS A 56 -6.34 -11.89 -7.69
C LYS A 56 -7.09 -12.80 -8.67
N ARG A 57 -7.90 -12.23 -9.57
CA ARG A 57 -8.62 -12.99 -10.61
C ARG A 57 -7.67 -13.67 -11.61
N MET A 58 -6.43 -13.19 -11.71
CA MET A 58 -5.38 -13.74 -12.57
C MET A 58 -4.64 -14.93 -11.94
N LEU A 59 -4.77 -15.17 -10.63
CA LEU A 59 -4.10 -16.30 -9.96
C LEU A 59 -4.53 -17.64 -10.58
N GLY A 60 -3.55 -18.40 -11.07
CA GLY A 60 -3.75 -19.71 -11.69
C GLY A 60 -4.51 -19.67 -13.03
N ARG A 61 -4.69 -18.49 -13.62
CA ARG A 61 -5.46 -18.27 -14.85
C ARG A 61 -4.71 -17.43 -15.90
N THR A 62 -3.44 -17.16 -15.66
CA THR A 62 -2.60 -16.35 -16.55
C THR A 62 -1.87 -17.18 -17.60
N PRO A 63 -1.65 -16.63 -18.81
CA PRO A 63 -0.66 -17.18 -19.74
C PRO A 63 0.74 -17.17 -19.11
N GLY A 64 1.65 -18.01 -19.60
CA GLY A 64 2.96 -18.26 -18.97
C GLY A 64 3.83 -17.02 -18.73
N ASN A 65 3.59 -15.90 -19.42
CA ASN A 65 4.33 -14.65 -19.28
C ASN A 65 3.75 -13.67 -18.25
N ILE A 66 2.67 -14.02 -17.53
CA ILE A 66 2.09 -13.20 -16.47
C ILE A 66 2.09 -13.99 -15.16
N VAL A 67 2.60 -13.37 -14.10
CA VAL A 67 2.66 -13.96 -12.76
C VAL A 67 1.89 -13.07 -11.80
N ALA A 68 0.94 -13.66 -11.08
CA ALA A 68 0.27 -13.01 -9.96
C ALA A 68 0.96 -13.43 -8.65
N ILE A 69 1.45 -12.45 -7.90
CA ILE A 69 2.24 -12.65 -6.68
C ILE A 69 1.64 -11.89 -5.50
N ARG A 70 1.92 -12.39 -4.29
CA ARG A 70 1.66 -11.68 -3.04
C ARG A 70 2.98 -11.13 -2.53
N PRO A 71 3.19 -9.80 -2.56
CA PRO A 71 4.48 -9.23 -2.21
C PRO A 71 4.67 -9.07 -0.69
N MET A 72 3.63 -9.38 0.10
CA MET A 72 3.64 -9.47 1.56
C MET A 72 3.67 -10.93 2.00
N LYS A 73 4.47 -11.25 3.03
CA LYS A 73 4.52 -12.58 3.64
C LYS A 73 4.72 -12.45 5.15
N ALA A 74 3.85 -13.08 5.94
CA ALA A 74 3.91 -13.01 7.42
C ALA A 74 3.96 -11.58 7.98
N GLY A 75 3.25 -10.65 7.33
CA GLY A 75 3.18 -9.23 7.73
C GLY A 75 4.39 -8.38 7.33
N VAL A 76 5.38 -8.95 6.64
CA VAL A 76 6.56 -8.22 6.15
C VAL A 76 6.62 -8.18 4.62
N ILE A 77 7.38 -7.22 4.09
CA ILE A 77 7.57 -7.07 2.65
C ILE A 77 8.55 -8.12 2.15
N ALA A 78 8.10 -9.00 1.26
CA ALA A 78 8.93 -10.00 0.60
C ALA A 78 9.51 -9.49 -0.74
N ASP A 79 8.84 -8.53 -1.39
CA ASP A 79 9.29 -7.88 -2.61
C ASP A 79 9.02 -6.37 -2.55
N PHE A 80 10.09 -5.57 -2.51
CA PHE A 80 10.00 -4.12 -2.32
C PHE A 80 9.42 -3.40 -3.53
N GLU A 81 9.90 -3.71 -4.74
CA GLU A 81 9.44 -3.03 -5.96
C GLU A 81 7.95 -3.29 -6.21
N VAL A 82 7.54 -4.54 -6.02
CA VAL A 82 6.14 -4.95 -6.21
C VAL A 82 5.25 -4.37 -5.11
N THR A 83 5.72 -4.34 -3.87
CA THR A 83 4.97 -3.70 -2.77
C THR A 83 4.86 -2.20 -2.96
N GLU A 84 5.91 -1.52 -3.40
CA GLU A 84 5.88 -0.09 -3.70
C GLU A 84 4.82 0.21 -4.77
N ALA A 85 4.78 -0.59 -5.85
CA ALA A 85 3.78 -0.43 -6.89
C ALA A 85 2.36 -0.70 -6.37
N MET A 86 2.18 -1.69 -5.50
CA MET A 86 0.91 -2.01 -4.83
C MET A 86 0.44 -0.87 -3.93
N LEU A 87 1.32 -0.37 -3.05
CA LEU A 87 1.03 0.78 -2.18
C LEU A 87 0.70 2.01 -3.00
N ARG A 88 1.46 2.29 -4.06
CA ARG A 88 1.21 3.40 -4.98
C ARG A 88 -0.18 3.29 -5.62
N TYR A 89 -0.60 2.09 -6.02
CA TYR A 89 -1.94 1.85 -6.52
C TYR A 89 -3.00 2.16 -5.46
N PHE A 90 -2.89 1.58 -4.26
CA PHE A 90 -3.89 1.75 -3.19
C PHE A 90 -3.99 3.19 -2.69
N ILE A 91 -2.85 3.87 -2.49
CA ILE A 91 -2.80 5.28 -2.13
C ILE A 91 -3.49 6.11 -3.22
N ARG A 92 -3.14 5.92 -4.50
CA ARG A 92 -3.76 6.68 -5.59
C ARG A 92 -5.26 6.41 -5.71
N LYS A 93 -5.69 5.17 -5.52
CA LYS A 93 -7.11 4.76 -5.57
C LYS A 93 -7.91 5.39 -4.43
N ALA A 94 -7.38 5.38 -3.21
CA ALA A 94 -7.99 6.05 -2.06
C ALA A 94 -7.98 7.60 -2.18
N HIS A 95 -6.95 8.15 -2.82
CA HIS A 95 -6.75 9.59 -3.01
C HIS A 95 -7.62 10.20 -4.13
N ASN A 96 -8.19 9.36 -5.02
CA ASN A 96 -9.07 9.74 -6.14
C ASN A 96 -8.59 10.95 -6.97
N ARG A 97 -7.26 11.17 -7.09
CA ARG A 97 -6.59 12.27 -7.82
C ARG A 97 -7.03 13.71 -7.49
N LYS A 98 -7.95 13.93 -6.55
CA LYS A 98 -8.54 15.25 -6.28
C LYS A 98 -7.67 16.11 -5.38
N TRP A 99 -6.70 15.53 -4.67
CA TRP A 99 -6.04 16.24 -3.58
C TRP A 99 -4.67 16.71 -4.02
N VAL A 100 -4.48 18.02 -3.91
CA VAL A 100 -3.31 18.77 -4.38
C VAL A 100 -2.06 18.45 -3.55
N VAL A 101 -2.23 17.89 -2.34
CA VAL A 101 -1.15 17.66 -1.37
C VAL A 101 -0.97 16.17 -1.09
N ARG A 102 0.30 15.73 -1.00
CA ARG A 102 0.68 14.36 -0.62
C ARG A 102 0.19 14.03 0.81
N PRO A 103 -0.36 12.82 1.05
CA PRO A 103 -0.92 12.43 2.33
C PRO A 103 0.14 12.10 3.38
N ARG A 104 -0.22 12.17 4.66
CA ARG A 104 0.52 11.50 5.74
C ARG A 104 -0.05 10.10 5.92
N ILE A 105 0.81 9.11 6.13
CA ILE A 105 0.40 7.71 6.18
C ILE A 105 0.85 7.07 7.48
N ILE A 106 -0.06 6.37 8.15
CA ILE A 106 0.25 5.40 9.21
C ILE A 106 0.09 4.00 8.60
N ILE A 107 1.07 3.12 8.81
CA ILE A 107 1.04 1.73 8.34
C ILE A 107 1.17 0.78 9.54
N SER A 108 0.28 -0.19 9.65
CA SER A 108 0.42 -1.28 10.63
C SER A 108 1.54 -2.23 10.22
N VAL A 109 2.34 -2.65 11.20
CA VAL A 109 3.43 -3.62 11.01
C VAL A 109 3.41 -4.64 12.15
N PRO A 110 3.83 -5.90 11.94
CA PRO A 110 3.84 -6.89 13.00
C PRO A 110 4.83 -6.50 14.10
N SER A 111 4.54 -6.80 15.38
CA SER A 111 5.41 -6.44 16.51
C SER A 111 6.84 -7.02 16.41
N GLY A 112 7.01 -8.14 15.71
CA GLY A 112 8.31 -8.78 15.49
C GLY A 112 9.11 -8.24 14.30
N ILE A 113 8.66 -7.16 13.66
CA ILE A 113 9.32 -6.61 12.47
C ILE A 113 10.74 -6.08 12.77
N THR A 114 11.70 -6.45 11.95
CA THR A 114 13.09 -5.99 12.05
C THR A 114 13.25 -4.55 11.58
N GLU A 115 14.32 -3.86 12.00
CA GLU A 115 14.57 -2.48 11.56
C GLU A 115 14.78 -2.33 10.05
N VAL A 116 15.32 -3.37 9.39
CA VAL A 116 15.48 -3.40 7.92
C VAL A 116 14.12 -3.45 7.24
N GLU A 117 13.21 -4.30 7.73
CA GLU A 117 11.84 -4.40 7.20
C GLU A 117 11.05 -3.12 7.48
N LYS A 118 11.14 -2.54 8.69
CA LYS A 118 10.52 -1.24 9.02
C LYS A 118 10.96 -0.15 8.06
N ARG A 119 12.27 -0.06 7.81
CA ARG A 119 12.84 0.92 6.87
C ARG A 119 12.26 0.72 5.48
N ALA A 120 12.18 -0.53 5.03
CA ALA A 120 11.70 -0.80 3.69
C ALA A 120 10.19 -0.55 3.51
N VAL A 121 9.36 -0.75 4.54
CA VAL A 121 7.96 -0.32 4.54
C VAL A 121 7.87 1.20 4.41
N LYS A 122 8.67 1.95 5.19
CA LYS A 122 8.71 3.42 5.13
C LYS A 122 9.17 3.92 3.76
N ASP A 123 10.23 3.35 3.21
CA ASP A 123 10.78 3.74 1.91
C ASP A 123 9.76 3.47 0.79
N SER A 124 9.12 2.29 0.79
CA SER A 124 8.07 1.93 -0.17
C SER A 124 6.88 2.90 -0.12
N ALA A 125 6.40 3.24 1.07
CA ALA A 125 5.28 4.18 1.23
C ALA A 125 5.66 5.62 0.83
N THR A 126 6.90 6.03 1.12
CA THR A 126 7.43 7.34 0.73
C THR A 126 7.53 7.46 -0.78
N HIS A 127 8.12 6.46 -1.46
CA HIS A 127 8.19 6.42 -2.92
C HIS A 127 6.81 6.30 -3.58
N ALA A 128 5.86 5.63 -2.92
CA ALA A 128 4.48 5.55 -3.36
C ALA A 128 3.73 6.90 -3.30
N GLY A 129 4.31 7.92 -2.67
CA GLY A 129 3.83 9.31 -2.69
C GLY A 129 3.40 9.86 -1.34
N ALA A 130 3.71 9.19 -0.23
CA ALA A 130 3.51 9.74 1.11
C ALA A 130 4.41 10.96 1.36
N ARG A 131 3.93 11.90 2.16
CA ARG A 131 4.72 13.04 2.67
C ARG A 131 5.48 12.66 3.93
N GLU A 132 4.79 11.98 4.85
CA GLU A 132 5.31 11.48 6.12
C GLU A 132 4.77 10.07 6.31
N VAL A 133 5.61 9.16 6.80
CA VAL A 133 5.24 7.77 7.06
C VAL A 133 5.54 7.42 8.50
N TYR A 134 4.50 6.96 9.20
CA TYR A 134 4.55 6.47 10.55
C TYR A 134 4.23 4.98 10.55
N LEU A 135 4.84 4.23 11.45
CA LEU A 135 4.54 2.82 11.65
C LEU A 135 3.89 2.65 13.03
N ILE A 136 2.89 1.78 13.10
CA ILE A 136 2.25 1.37 14.35
C ILE A 136 2.27 -0.16 14.42
N GLU A 137 2.44 -0.72 15.61
CA GLU A 137 2.37 -2.17 15.77
C GLU A 137 0.92 -2.66 15.62
N GLU A 138 0.72 -3.75 14.88
CA GLU A 138 -0.59 -4.35 14.63
C GLU A 138 -1.43 -4.60 15.90
N PRO A 139 -0.90 -5.06 17.05
CA PRO A 139 -1.70 -5.25 18.26
C PRO A 139 -2.24 -3.96 18.89
N MET A 140 -1.68 -2.80 18.52
CA MET A 140 -2.10 -1.49 19.02
C MET A 140 -3.02 -0.74 18.05
N ALA A 141 -3.03 -1.13 16.78
CA ALA A 141 -3.76 -0.48 15.70
C ALA A 141 -5.25 -0.86 15.71
#